data_AF-D1C4X3-F1
#
_entry.id   AF-D1C4X3-F1
#
_cell.length_a   1.000
_cell.length_b   1.000
_cell.length_c   1.000
_cell.angle_alpha   90.00
_cell.angle_beta   90.00
_cell.angle_gamma   90.00
#
_symmetry.space_group_name_H-M   'P 1'
#
loop_
_entity.id
_entity.type
_entity.pdbx_description
1 polymer ?
#
loop_
_entity_poly.entity_id
_entity_poly.type
_entity_poly.pdbx_seq_one_letter_code
_entity_poly.pdbx_strand_id
1 'polypeptide(L)'
;MAQRGQDPVEELIEFLEPYIAPLIQRINVDEFTTVEFIEAMQMDEPTRQAYEAAVQRWPEGEHRARMVIHGQVIPVALRRSGLVEWAGYAYGEEDPYAVPAWWRKIEPGEGKGS
;
A
#
# COMPACT_ATOMS: atom_id res chain seq x y z
N MET A 1 27.97 -14.10 -3.62
CA MET A 1 28.35 -12.89 -2.89
C MET A 1 27.07 -12.13 -2.61
N ALA A 2 26.63 -12.04 -1.35
CA ALA A 2 25.50 -11.18 -1.01
C ALA A 2 25.97 -9.73 -1.22
N GLN A 3 25.43 -9.05 -2.23
CA GLN A 3 25.51 -7.59 -2.27
C GLN A 3 24.95 -7.09 -0.93
N ARG A 4 25.52 -6.03 -0.35
CA ARG A 4 24.89 -5.30 0.76
C ARG A 4 23.63 -4.65 0.18
N GLY A 5 22.62 -5.48 -0.04
CA GLY A 5 21.41 -5.17 -0.78
C GLY A 5 20.49 -4.34 0.07
N GLN A 6 19.78 -3.44 -0.59
CA GLN A 6 18.73 -2.62 0.00
C GLN A 6 17.71 -3.54 0.71
N ASP A 7 17.05 -3.04 1.75
CA ASP A 7 15.99 -3.79 2.44
C ASP A 7 14.93 -4.20 1.40
N PRO A 8 14.62 -5.50 1.21
CA PRO A 8 13.64 -5.94 0.22
C PRO A 8 12.26 -5.28 0.38
N VAL A 9 11.90 -4.87 1.60
CA VAL A 9 10.68 -4.09 1.82
C VAL A 9 10.81 -2.70 1.19
N GLU A 10 11.94 -2.04 1.41
CA GLU A 10 12.21 -0.72 0.85
C GLU A 10 12.21 -0.75 -0.68
N GLU A 11 12.82 -1.76 -1.29
CA GLU A 11 12.81 -1.95 -2.74
C GLU A 11 11.37 -2.09 -3.29
N LEU A 12 10.50 -2.82 -2.58
CA LEU A 12 9.10 -2.95 -2.98
C LEU A 12 8.30 -1.66 -2.78
N ILE A 13 8.61 -0.88 -1.73
CA ILE A 13 7.98 0.43 -1.51
C ILE A 13 8.34 1.37 -2.67
N GLU A 14 9.63 1.51 -2.98
CA GLU A 14 10.12 2.34 -4.10
C GLU A 14 9.53 1.88 -5.44
N PHE A 15 9.40 0.56 -5.64
CA PHE A 15 8.83 -0.01 -6.84
C PHE A 15 7.33 0.31 -7.00
N LEU A 16 6.54 0.28 -5.92
CA LEU A 16 5.10 0.53 -5.96
C LEU A 16 4.74 2.02 -5.88
N GLU A 17 5.62 2.86 -5.34
CA GLU A 17 5.38 4.30 -5.11
C GLU A 17 4.79 5.06 -6.31
N PRO A 18 5.24 4.86 -7.57
CA PRO A 18 4.68 5.56 -8.74
C PRO A 18 3.18 5.29 -8.97
N TYR A 19 2.65 4.19 -8.44
CA TYR A 19 1.26 3.78 -8.58
C TYR A 19 0.38 4.23 -7.42
N ILE A 20 0.97 4.52 -6.26
CA ILE A 20 0.23 4.82 -5.03
C ILE A 20 -0.53 6.14 -5.15
N ALA A 21 0.18 7.24 -5.42
CA ALA A 21 -0.43 8.57 -5.43
C ALA A 21 -1.53 8.74 -6.49
N PRO A 22 -1.34 8.30 -7.76
CA PRO A 22 -2.41 8.35 -8.75
C PRO A 22 -3.63 7.53 -8.36
N LEU A 23 -3.44 6.36 -7.73
CA LEU A 23 -4.54 5.52 -7.29
C LEU A 23 -5.32 6.14 -6.13
N ILE A 24 -4.63 6.70 -5.13
CA ILE A 24 -5.27 7.46 -4.04
C ILE A 24 -6.16 8.55 -4.65
N GLN A 25 -5.66 9.33 -5.60
CA GLN A 25 -6.42 10.43 -6.21
C GLN A 25 -7.69 9.96 -6.95
N ARG A 26 -7.68 8.75 -7.52
CA ARG A 26 -8.82 8.17 -8.26
C ARG A 26 -9.93 7.59 -7.37
N ILE A 27 -9.63 7.22 -6.13
CA ILE A 27 -10.62 6.69 -5.18
C ILE A 27 -11.62 7.81 -4.84
N ASN A 28 -12.91 7.67 -5.10
CA ASN A 28 -13.88 8.78 -4.92
C ASN A 28 -14.51 8.87 -3.52
N VAL A 29 -13.83 8.35 -2.51
CA VAL A 29 -14.25 8.37 -1.11
C VAL A 29 -13.16 8.97 -0.23
N ASP A 30 -13.57 9.53 0.90
CA ASP A 30 -12.68 10.21 1.84
C ASP A 30 -11.89 9.21 2.71
N GLU A 31 -12.48 8.05 2.99
CA GLU A 31 -11.86 6.98 3.76
C GLU A 31 -11.90 5.67 2.98
N PHE A 32 -10.83 4.87 3.10
CA PHE A 32 -10.76 3.53 2.54
C PHE A 32 -9.86 2.63 3.40
N THR A 33 -10.03 1.33 3.30
CA THR A 33 -9.21 0.34 4.01
C THR A 33 -7.99 -0.09 3.18
N THR A 34 -6.99 -0.69 3.81
CA THR A 34 -5.88 -1.33 3.07
C THR A 34 -6.40 -2.36 2.05
N VAL A 35 -7.48 -3.08 2.37
CA VAL A 35 -8.10 -4.08 1.48
C VAL A 35 -8.71 -3.39 0.26
N GLU A 36 -9.55 -2.39 0.47
CA GLU A 36 -10.19 -1.64 -0.62
C GLU A 36 -9.16 -0.96 -1.54
N PHE A 37 -8.04 -0.49 -0.97
CA PHE A 37 -6.93 0.03 -1.77
C PHE A 37 -6.30 -1.04 -2.66
N ILE A 38 -6.05 -2.23 -2.11
CA ILE A 38 -5.50 -3.37 -2.86
C ILE A 38 -6.48 -3.83 -3.93
N GLU A 39 -7.78 -3.91 -3.62
CA GLU A 39 -8.83 -4.19 -4.60
C GLU A 39 -8.84 -3.15 -5.72
N ALA A 40 -8.71 -1.86 -5.39
CA ALA A 40 -8.58 -0.80 -6.38
C ALA A 40 -7.32 -0.98 -7.26
N MET A 41 -6.20 -1.43 -6.69
CA MET A 41 -5.02 -1.81 -7.48
C MET A 41 -5.33 -2.98 -8.43
N GLN A 42 -6.15 -3.96 -8.03
CA GLN A 42 -6.48 -5.10 -8.88
C GLN A 42 -7.45 -4.75 -10.03
N MET A 43 -8.22 -3.66 -9.91
CA MET A 43 -9.19 -3.26 -10.93
C MET A 43 -8.58 -2.54 -12.14
N ASP A 44 -7.34 -2.04 -12.05
CA ASP A 44 -6.66 -1.29 -13.10
C ASP A 44 -5.41 -2.05 -13.57
N GLU A 45 -5.29 -2.28 -14.88
CA GLU A 45 -4.29 -3.20 -15.43
C GLU A 45 -2.83 -2.85 -15.06
N PRO A 46 -2.37 -1.59 -15.19
CA PRO A 46 -1.04 -1.20 -14.73
C PRO A 46 -0.77 -1.51 -13.25
N THR A 47 -1.70 -1.17 -12.36
CA THR A 47 -1.51 -1.36 -10.92
C THR A 47 -1.62 -2.82 -10.51
N ARG A 48 -2.44 -3.61 -11.22
CA ARG A 48 -2.54 -5.07 -11.04
C ARG A 48 -1.23 -5.75 -11.40
N GLN A 49 -0.67 -5.41 -12.56
CA GLN A 49 0.65 -5.92 -12.97
C GLN A 49 1.75 -5.50 -12.00
N ALA A 50 1.72 -4.27 -11.50
CA ALA A 50 2.67 -3.82 -10.48
C ALA A 50 2.54 -4.65 -9.19
N TYR A 51 1.32 -4.88 -8.71
CA TYR A 51 1.09 -5.72 -7.53
C TYR A 51 1.58 -7.17 -7.74
N GLU A 52 1.20 -7.82 -8.84
CA GLU A 52 1.64 -9.18 -9.18
C GLU A 52 3.17 -9.26 -9.28
N ALA A 53 3.80 -8.25 -9.88
CA ALA A 53 5.24 -8.20 -10.01
C ALA A 53 5.93 -7.90 -8.67
N ALA A 54 5.31 -7.18 -7.73
CA ALA A 54 5.82 -7.02 -6.38
C ALA A 54 5.79 -8.35 -5.61
N VAL A 55 4.69 -9.11 -5.75
CA VAL A 55 4.57 -10.46 -5.18
C VAL A 55 5.67 -11.39 -5.72
N GLN A 56 5.95 -11.35 -7.02
CA GLN A 56 7.00 -12.17 -7.66
C GLN A 56 8.43 -11.76 -7.29
N ARG A 57 8.66 -10.50 -6.93
CA ARG A 57 9.99 -10.00 -6.52
C ARG A 57 10.37 -10.41 -5.10
N TRP A 58 9.38 -10.73 -4.25
CA TRP A 58 9.67 -11.14 -2.88
C TRP A 58 10.38 -12.50 -2.88
N PRO A 59 11.49 -12.66 -2.14
CA PRO A 59 12.33 -13.85 -2.22
C PRO A 59 11.71 -15.09 -1.56
N GLU A 60 10.70 -14.90 -0.72
CA GLU A 60 10.02 -15.97 -0.01
C GLU A 60 8.65 -16.21 -0.65
N GLY A 61 8.18 -17.47 -0.74
CA GLY A 61 7.01 -17.82 -1.54
C GLY A 61 5.77 -16.93 -1.34
N GLU A 62 4.87 -16.97 -2.33
CA GLU A 62 3.76 -16.03 -2.53
C GLU A 62 2.97 -15.65 -1.27
N HIS A 63 2.65 -16.61 -0.39
CA HIS A 63 1.91 -16.32 0.83
C HIS A 63 2.64 -15.31 1.73
N ARG A 64 3.95 -15.48 1.93
CA ARG A 64 4.75 -14.53 2.72
C ARG A 64 4.90 -13.18 2.02
N ALA A 65 5.02 -13.20 0.69
CA ALA A 65 5.04 -11.98 -0.11
C ALA A 65 3.79 -11.13 0.16
N ARG A 66 2.60 -11.75 0.11
CA ARG A 66 1.33 -11.07 0.37
C ARG A 66 1.21 -10.56 1.80
N MET A 67 1.64 -11.33 2.82
CA MET A 67 1.70 -10.85 4.21
C MET A 67 2.52 -9.56 4.35
N VAL A 68 3.70 -9.53 3.73
CA VAL A 68 4.58 -8.35 3.79
C VAL A 68 4.02 -7.19 2.98
N ILE A 69 3.46 -7.45 1.80
CA ILE A 69 2.90 -6.42 0.95
C ILE A 69 1.69 -5.75 1.62
N HIS A 70 0.76 -6.55 2.13
CA HIS A 70 -0.45 -6.07 2.79
C HIS A 70 -0.16 -5.42 4.14
N GLY A 71 0.69 -6.04 4.96
CA GLY A 71 0.94 -5.62 6.33
C GLY A 71 1.97 -4.50 6.48
N GLN A 72 2.86 -4.33 5.49
CA GLN A 72 4.00 -3.42 5.61
C GLN A 72 4.21 -2.53 4.37
N VAL A 73 4.41 -3.11 3.18
CA VAL A 73 4.80 -2.33 1.98
C VAL A 73 3.74 -1.29 1.63
N ILE A 74 2.49 -1.71 1.44
CA ILE A 74 1.40 -0.80 1.07
C ILE A 74 1.13 0.22 2.19
N PRO A 75 0.98 -0.18 3.48
CA PRO A 75 0.85 0.78 4.57
C PRO A 75 1.97 1.82 4.67
N VAL A 76 3.22 1.43 4.43
CA VAL A 76 4.35 2.37 4.45
C VAL A 76 4.30 3.29 3.23
N ALA A 77 4.02 2.74 2.03
CA ALA A 77 3.90 3.54 0.82
C ALA A 77 2.74 4.56 0.89
N LEU A 78 1.60 4.17 1.47
CA LEU A 78 0.47 5.06 1.74
C LEU A 78 0.89 6.22 2.67
N ARG A 79 1.58 5.94 3.78
CA ARG A 79 2.10 6.99 4.67
C ARG A 79 3.09 7.93 3.97
N ARG A 80 4.01 7.37 3.17
CA ARG A 80 5.02 8.15 2.45
C ARG A 80 4.43 9.04 1.35
N SER A 81 3.27 8.67 0.81
CA SER A 81 2.59 9.50 -0.19
C SER A 81 2.25 10.90 0.32
N GLY A 82 2.03 11.07 1.63
CA GLY A 82 1.57 12.34 2.21
C GLY A 82 0.16 12.76 1.77
N LEU A 83 -0.60 11.85 1.14
CA LEU A 83 -1.97 12.11 0.64
C LEU A 83 -3.05 11.50 1.53
N VAL A 84 -2.66 10.63 2.45
CA VAL A 84 -3.56 9.98 3.40
C VAL A 84 -2.94 9.94 4.79
N GLU A 85 -3.77 9.95 5.81
CA GLU A 85 -3.41 9.69 7.20
C GLU A 85 -3.95 8.34 7.66
N TRP A 86 -3.26 7.75 8.64
CA TRP A 86 -3.73 6.51 9.28
C TRP A 86 -4.89 6.84 10.22
N ALA A 87 -6.03 6.18 10.02
CA ALA A 87 -7.29 6.45 10.73
C ALA A 87 -7.70 5.34 11.71
N GLY A 88 -6.88 4.31 11.90
CA GLY A 88 -7.17 3.21 12.83
C GLY A 88 -6.91 1.84 12.24
N TYR A 89 -7.06 0.81 13.08
CA TYR A 89 -7.22 -0.55 12.59
C TYR A 89 -8.65 -0.76 12.09
N ALA A 90 -8.79 -1.44 10.96
CA ALA A 90 -10.09 -1.79 10.40
C ALA A 90 -10.54 -3.15 10.97
N TYR A 91 -10.90 -3.18 12.26
CA TYR A 91 -11.39 -4.40 12.90
C TYR A 91 -12.71 -4.85 12.27
N GLY A 92 -12.77 -6.10 11.81
CA GLY A 92 -13.94 -6.67 11.14
C GLY A 92 -13.82 -6.76 9.62
N GLU A 93 -12.84 -6.08 9.03
CA GLU A 93 -12.47 -6.25 7.62
C GLU A 93 -11.64 -7.54 7.45
N GLU A 94 -11.99 -8.33 6.45
CA GLU A 94 -11.32 -9.59 6.17
C GLU A 94 -10.11 -9.39 5.24
N ASP A 95 -8.92 -9.66 5.77
CA ASP A 95 -7.71 -9.82 4.98
C ASP A 95 -6.97 -11.09 5.46
N PRO A 96 -6.80 -12.11 4.60
CA PRO A 96 -6.14 -13.35 5.01
C PRO A 96 -4.64 -13.21 5.24
N TYR A 97 -4.04 -12.05 4.95
CA TYR A 97 -2.61 -11.82 5.00
C TYR A 97 -2.15 -10.86 6.10
N ALA A 98 -3.00 -9.91 6.53
CA ALA A 98 -2.64 -8.90 7.52
C ALA A 98 -3.85 -8.36 8.27
N VAL A 99 -3.62 -7.59 9.35
CA VAL A 99 -4.69 -6.78 9.95
C VAL A 99 -4.79 -5.46 9.17
N PRO A 100 -5.90 -5.17 8.48
CA PRO A 100 -6.03 -3.98 7.67
C PRO A 100 -6.16 -2.71 8.51
N ALA A 101 -5.85 -1.57 7.90
CA ALA A 101 -5.98 -0.25 8.48
C ALA A 101 -6.99 0.59 7.70
N TRP A 102 -7.66 1.51 8.40
CA TRP A 102 -8.38 2.61 7.78
C TRP A 102 -7.41 3.73 7.42
N TRP A 103 -7.63 4.35 6.26
CA TRP A 103 -6.88 5.48 5.74
C TRP A 103 -7.86 6.58 5.38
N ARG A 104 -7.54 7.82 5.76
CA ARG A 104 -8.33 9.00 5.41
C ARG A 104 -7.51 9.89 4.49
N LYS A 105 -8.12 10.37 3.41
CA LYS A 105 -7.49 11.35 2.51
C LYS A 105 -7.29 12.68 3.21
N ILE A 106 -6.13 13.27 2.98
CA ILE A 106 -5.82 14.61 3.45
C ILE A 106 -6.38 15.59 2.41
N GLU A 107 -7.26 16.50 2.83
CA GLU A 107 -7.76 17.55 1.95
C GLU A 107 -6.62 18.46 1.49
N PRO A 108 -6.57 18.86 0.21
CA PRO A 108 -5.62 19.87 -0.27
C PRO A 108 -5.99 21.25 0.31
N GLY A 109 -5.68 21.46 1.59
CA GLY A 109 -6.07 22.64 2.36
C GLY A 109 -5.75 22.54 3.85
N GLU A 110 -5.72 21.33 4.43
CA GLU A 110 -5.36 21.11 5.85
C GLU A 110 -3.85 20.95 6.08
N GLY A 111 -3.05 21.55 5.20
CA GLY A 111 -1.62 21.77 5.42
C GLY A 111 -1.39 23.00 6.31
N LYS A 112 -1.40 22.78 7.62
CA LYS A 112 -0.87 23.60 8.75
C LYS A 112 -1.88 24.34 9.64
N GLY A 113 -1.91 23.91 10.90
CA GLY A 113 -2.32 24.73 12.04
C GLY A 113 -1.64 24.27 13.34
N SER A 114 -0.57 24.99 13.71
CA SER A 114 0.18 24.98 15.00
C SER A 114 1.33 23.99 15.16
#